data_AF-A0A7W1I5C0-F1
#
_entry.id   AF-A0A7W1I5C0-F1
#
_cell.length_a   1.000
_cell.length_b   1.000
_cell.length_c   1.000
_cell.angle_alpha   90.00
_cell.angle_beta   90.00
_cell.angle_gamma   90.00
#
_symmetry.space_group_name_H-M   'P 1'
#
loop_
_entity.id
_entity.type
_entity.pdbx_description
1 polymer ?
#
loop_
_entity_poly.entity_id
_entity_poly.type
_entity_poly.pdbx_seq_one_letter_code
_entity_poly.pdbx_strand_id
1 'polypeptide(L)'
;DRALAYYDEALVVWRTLGDAGTAAAALTNLGAVARAQGNLPRAAALCREALALQQDLGIRWGIVWALGGLAGIAGAWGEPVRAARLLGAAEALAEAIALTLEPNERAEFARDTEAARAALGEAAFAAAWQEGRTCPLDEAIADALTVGLAAAPAPPPTTPPGEKLSPREVEVLRLIVEGRSDREIADRLSISPRTASHHVAAILSRLGVESRTAAATYAVRHHLG
;
A
#
# COMPACT_ATOMS: atom_id res chain seq x y z
N ASP A 1 6.29 16.70 -3.08
CA ASP A 1 6.82 17.32 -4.33
C ASP A 1 8.35 17.40 -4.32
N ARG A 2 9.02 18.05 -3.35
CA ARG A 2 10.50 18.04 -3.25
C ARG A 2 11.13 16.68 -2.97
N ALA A 3 10.48 15.83 -2.17
CA ALA A 3 11.02 14.51 -1.83
C ALA A 3 11.19 13.63 -3.07
N LEU A 4 10.16 13.56 -3.93
CA LEU A 4 10.18 12.79 -5.18
C LEU A 4 11.28 13.25 -6.15
N ALA A 5 11.51 14.56 -6.26
CA ALA A 5 12.57 15.11 -7.11
C ALA A 5 13.99 14.73 -6.64
N TYR A 6 14.23 14.70 -5.32
CA TYR A 6 15.50 14.22 -4.77
C TYR A 6 15.69 12.71 -4.97
N TYR A 7 14.60 11.94 -5.03
CA TYR A 7 14.65 10.50 -5.29
C TYR A 7 14.91 10.19 -6.77
N ASP A 8 14.31 10.93 -7.71
CA ASP A 8 14.59 10.78 -9.14
C ASP A 8 16.05 11.15 -9.48
N GLU A 9 16.59 12.20 -8.84
CA GLU A 9 18.01 12.55 -8.99
C GLU A 9 18.95 11.49 -8.40
N ALA A 10 18.62 10.93 -7.23
CA ALA A 10 19.39 9.85 -6.61
C ALA A 10 19.39 8.57 -7.47
N LEU A 11 18.23 8.19 -8.03
CA LEU A 11 18.09 7.05 -8.94
C LEU A 11 18.88 7.21 -10.24
N VAL A 12 18.92 8.42 -10.80
CA VAL A 12 19.74 8.73 -11.99
C VAL A 12 21.22 8.62 -11.66
N VAL A 13 21.66 9.18 -10.52
CA VAL A 13 23.07 9.11 -10.08
C VAL A 13 23.50 7.66 -9.78
N TRP A 14 22.64 6.86 -9.15
CA TRP A 14 22.95 5.46 -8.82
C TRP A 14 23.03 4.54 -10.05
N ARG A 15 22.19 4.79 -11.07
CA ARG A 15 22.27 4.11 -12.37
C ARG A 15 23.55 4.47 -13.13
N THR A 16 24.08 5.69 -12.95
CA THR A 16 25.33 6.12 -13.61
C THR A 16 26.62 5.63 -12.96
N LEU A 17 26.59 5.18 -11.71
CA LEU A 17 27.80 4.80 -10.95
C LEU A 17 28.13 3.31 -10.94
N GLY A 18 27.31 2.45 -11.56
CA GLY A 18 27.61 1.02 -11.70
C GLY A 18 27.46 0.18 -10.42
N ASP A 19 26.84 0.75 -9.37
CA ASP A 19 26.71 0.09 -8.05
C ASP A 19 25.25 0.05 -7.55
N ALA A 20 24.32 -0.22 -8.47
CA ALA A 20 22.90 -0.28 -8.16
C ALA A 20 22.54 -1.43 -7.18
N GLY A 21 23.38 -2.47 -7.10
CA GLY A 21 23.24 -3.57 -6.14
C GLY A 21 23.51 -3.16 -4.70
N THR A 22 24.56 -2.38 -4.43
CA THR A 22 24.81 -1.88 -3.06
C THR A 22 23.79 -0.81 -2.68
N ALA A 23 23.33 0.00 -3.62
CA ALA A 23 22.26 0.97 -3.39
C ALA A 23 20.97 0.27 -2.92
N ALA A 24 20.56 -0.82 -3.60
CA ALA A 24 19.41 -1.59 -3.18
C ALA A 24 19.59 -2.24 -1.79
N ALA A 25 20.77 -2.78 -1.49
CA ALA A 25 21.07 -3.31 -0.16
C ALA A 25 21.03 -2.21 0.92
N ALA A 26 21.54 -1.01 0.62
CA ALA A 26 21.47 0.14 1.51
C ALA A 26 20.02 0.59 1.77
N LEU A 27 19.17 0.58 0.74
CA LEU A 27 17.74 0.88 0.88
C LEU A 27 17.03 -0.14 1.78
N THR A 28 17.30 -1.44 1.64
CA THR A 28 16.76 -2.48 2.54
C THR A 28 17.18 -2.24 4.00
N ASN A 29 18.45 -1.93 4.24
CA ASN A 29 18.96 -1.63 5.57
C ASN A 29 18.32 -0.35 6.16
N LEU A 30 18.17 0.71 5.36
CA LEU A 30 17.47 1.93 5.78
C LEU A 30 15.99 1.67 6.08
N GLY A 31 15.35 0.77 5.33
CA GLY A 31 13.99 0.28 5.58
C GLY A 31 13.87 -0.40 6.94
N ALA A 32 14.81 -1.29 7.28
CA ALA A 32 14.87 -1.95 8.58
C ALA A 32 15.06 -0.95 9.73
N VAL A 33 15.95 0.04 9.57
CA VAL A 33 16.16 1.12 10.55
C VAL A 33 14.89 1.96 10.73
N ALA A 34 14.22 2.35 9.63
CA ALA A 34 12.98 3.10 9.69
C ALA A 34 11.86 2.32 10.39
N ARG A 35 11.81 0.99 10.18
CA ARG A 35 10.89 0.08 10.89
C ARG A 35 11.17 0.06 12.39
N ALA A 36 12.44 -0.06 12.78
CA ALA A 36 12.85 -0.04 14.20
C ALA A 36 12.53 1.30 14.89
N GLN A 37 12.50 2.40 14.13
CA GLN A 37 12.07 3.72 14.61
C GLN A 37 10.54 3.92 14.60
N GLY A 38 9.77 2.92 14.19
CA GLY A 38 8.30 2.97 14.11
C GLY A 38 7.74 3.72 12.89
N ASN A 39 8.60 4.16 11.95
CA ASN A 39 8.15 4.86 10.75
C ASN A 39 7.83 3.87 9.62
N LEU A 40 6.71 3.14 9.79
CA LEU A 40 6.25 2.13 8.83
C LEU A 40 6.03 2.67 7.41
N PRO A 41 5.44 3.88 7.19
CA PRO A 41 5.32 4.45 5.84
C PRO A 41 6.66 4.62 5.13
N ARG A 42 7.67 5.13 5.84
CA ARG A 42 9.02 5.30 5.28
C ARG A 42 9.70 3.96 5.04
N ALA A 43 9.57 3.02 5.97
CA ALA A 43 10.12 1.68 5.83
C ALA A 43 9.57 0.98 4.57
N ALA A 44 8.25 1.06 4.35
CA ALA A 44 7.59 0.48 3.18
C ALA A 44 8.08 1.11 1.88
N ALA A 45 8.20 2.45 1.82
CA ALA A 45 8.71 3.13 0.63
C ALA A 45 10.13 2.66 0.27
N LEU A 46 11.03 2.59 1.25
CA LEU A 46 12.43 2.17 1.05
C LEU A 46 12.54 0.69 0.62
N CYS A 47 11.81 -0.21 1.29
CA CYS A 47 11.85 -1.62 0.94
C CYS A 47 11.23 -1.88 -0.45
N ARG A 48 10.20 -1.14 -0.87
CA ARG A 48 9.63 -1.26 -2.22
C ARG A 48 10.56 -0.74 -3.30
N GLU A 49 11.25 0.36 -3.04
CA GLU A 49 12.24 0.88 -3.97
C GLU A 49 13.41 -0.11 -4.14
N ALA A 50 13.89 -0.70 -3.04
CA ALA A 50 14.89 -1.76 -3.07
C ALA A 50 14.41 -2.97 -3.89
N LEU A 51 13.16 -3.39 -3.66
CA LEU A 51 12.54 -4.52 -4.36
C LEU A 51 12.46 -4.30 -5.88
N ALA A 52 11.99 -3.12 -6.31
CA ALA A 52 11.91 -2.77 -7.72
C ALA A 52 13.28 -2.74 -8.39
N LEU A 53 14.29 -2.17 -7.72
CA LEU A 53 15.67 -2.15 -8.23
C LEU A 53 16.26 -3.56 -8.32
N GLN A 54 16.04 -4.41 -7.32
CA GLN A 54 16.53 -5.79 -7.31
C GLN A 54 15.87 -6.64 -8.39
N GLN A 55 14.57 -6.40 -8.66
CA GLN A 55 13.85 -7.02 -9.76
C GLN A 55 14.45 -6.60 -11.11
N ASP A 56 14.62 -5.30 -11.35
CA ASP A 56 15.21 -4.76 -12.59
C ASP A 56 16.63 -5.30 -12.85
N LEU A 57 17.41 -5.50 -11.79
CA LEU A 57 18.79 -5.98 -11.85
C LEU A 57 18.91 -7.52 -11.82
N GLY A 58 17.81 -8.24 -11.62
CA GLY A 58 17.82 -9.70 -11.47
C GLY A 58 18.52 -10.21 -10.20
N ILE A 59 18.62 -9.38 -9.15
CA ILE A 59 19.31 -9.69 -7.89
C ILE A 59 18.36 -10.46 -6.97
N ARG A 60 18.26 -11.78 -7.19
CA ARG A 60 17.29 -12.66 -6.49
C ARG A 60 17.48 -12.74 -4.98
N TRP A 61 18.73 -12.73 -4.49
CA TRP A 61 18.98 -12.74 -3.04
C TRP A 61 18.44 -11.49 -2.35
N GLY A 62 18.49 -10.34 -3.03
CA GLY A 62 17.98 -9.08 -2.49
C GLY A 62 16.47 -9.09 -2.36
N ILE A 63 15.79 -9.69 -3.33
CA ILE A 63 14.34 -9.86 -3.34
C ILE A 63 13.87 -10.64 -2.10
N VAL A 64 14.62 -11.65 -1.64
CA VAL A 64 14.28 -12.39 -0.40
C VAL A 64 14.17 -11.43 0.79
N TRP A 65 15.18 -10.58 1.00
CA TRP A 65 15.20 -9.64 2.12
C TRP A 65 14.15 -8.54 1.98
N ALA A 66 13.91 -8.04 0.77
CA ALA A 66 12.89 -7.03 0.53
C ALA A 66 11.48 -7.58 0.78
N LEU A 67 11.19 -8.83 0.36
CA LEU A 67 9.93 -9.52 0.66
C LEU A 67 9.75 -9.72 2.18
N GLY A 68 10.79 -10.18 2.89
CA GLY A 68 10.74 -10.32 4.35
C GLY A 68 10.53 -9.01 5.09
N GLY A 69 11.22 -7.94 4.67
CA GLY A 69 11.05 -6.60 5.22
C GLY A 69 9.63 -6.06 5.02
N LEU A 70 9.07 -6.22 3.81
CA LEU A 70 7.69 -5.80 3.50
C LEU A 70 6.66 -6.66 4.23
N ALA A 71 6.94 -7.95 4.46
CA ALA A 71 6.09 -8.81 5.26
C ALA A 71 6.01 -8.35 6.73
N GLY A 72 7.16 -8.05 7.34
CA GLY A 72 7.22 -7.53 8.71
C GLY A 72 6.51 -6.17 8.85
N ILE A 73 6.56 -5.35 7.80
CA ILE A 73 5.83 -4.08 7.74
C ILE A 73 4.31 -4.30 7.59
N ALA A 74 3.88 -5.22 6.71
CA ALA A 74 2.47 -5.60 6.54
C ALA A 74 1.87 -6.13 7.85
N GLY A 75 2.62 -6.99 8.57
CA GLY A 75 2.23 -7.47 9.89
C GLY A 75 2.04 -6.34 10.91
N ALA A 76 2.96 -5.38 10.95
CA ALA A 76 2.87 -4.21 11.82
C ALA A 76 1.69 -3.27 11.47
N TRP A 77 1.21 -3.29 10.23
CA TRP A 77 -0.01 -2.59 9.80
C TRP A 77 -1.31 -3.35 10.04
N GLY A 78 -1.26 -4.57 10.58
CA GLY A 78 -2.45 -5.39 10.79
C GLY A 78 -2.90 -6.13 9.53
N GLU A 79 -2.00 -6.41 8.60
CA GLU A 79 -2.24 -7.25 7.41
C GLU A 79 -1.55 -8.63 7.57
N PRO A 80 -1.90 -9.45 8.59
CA PRO A 80 -1.13 -10.66 8.92
C PRO A 80 -1.25 -11.76 7.85
N VAL A 81 -2.36 -11.85 7.11
CA VAL A 81 -2.51 -12.78 5.97
C VAL A 81 -1.46 -12.47 4.90
N ARG A 82 -1.30 -11.18 4.59
CA ARG A 82 -0.34 -10.71 3.60
C ARG A 82 1.09 -10.94 4.07
N ALA A 83 1.38 -10.64 5.34
CA ALA A 83 2.67 -10.95 5.93
C ALA A 83 3.04 -12.43 5.77
N ALA A 84 2.12 -13.35 6.10
CA ALA A 84 2.35 -14.79 5.96
C ALA A 84 2.60 -15.22 4.49
N ARG A 85 1.85 -14.67 3.52
CA ARG A 85 2.07 -14.93 2.09
C ARG A 85 3.45 -14.46 1.64
N LEU A 86 3.83 -13.23 1.99
CA LEU A 86 5.13 -12.66 1.60
C LEU A 86 6.30 -13.42 2.23
N LEU A 87 6.17 -13.87 3.49
CA LEU A 87 7.18 -14.73 4.14
C LEU A 87 7.30 -16.10 3.47
N GLY A 88 6.16 -16.73 3.11
CA GLY A 88 6.17 -17.99 2.36
C GLY A 88 6.83 -17.85 0.98
N ALA A 89 6.57 -16.75 0.27
CA ALA A 89 7.22 -16.46 -1.01
C ALA A 89 8.74 -16.23 -0.85
N ALA A 90 9.16 -15.52 0.20
CA ALA A 90 10.57 -15.28 0.50
C ALA A 90 11.29 -16.60 0.84
N GLU A 91 10.67 -17.49 1.61
CA GLU A 91 11.21 -18.82 1.94
C GLU A 91 11.37 -19.68 0.68
N ALA A 92 10.33 -19.78 -0.16
CA ALA A 92 10.38 -20.54 -1.41
C ALA A 92 11.48 -20.01 -2.36
N LEU A 93 11.65 -18.68 -2.44
CA LEU A 93 12.72 -18.08 -3.23
C LEU A 93 14.10 -18.39 -2.64
N ALA A 94 14.27 -18.29 -1.33
CA ALA A 94 15.54 -18.60 -0.65
C ALA A 94 15.96 -20.05 -0.90
N GLU A 95 15.03 -21.00 -0.78
CA GLU A 95 15.26 -22.42 -1.13
C GLU A 95 15.67 -22.58 -2.61
N ALA A 96 14.94 -21.94 -3.52
CA ALA A 96 15.17 -22.06 -4.96
C ALA A 96 16.56 -21.54 -5.40
N ILE A 97 17.13 -20.57 -4.69
CA ILE A 97 18.47 -20.05 -4.96
C ILE A 97 19.54 -20.57 -3.98
N ALA A 98 19.17 -21.53 -3.12
CA ALA A 98 20.02 -22.07 -2.05
C ALA A 98 20.66 -20.98 -1.15
N LEU A 99 19.93 -19.90 -0.87
CA LEU A 99 20.39 -18.81 -0.01
C LEU A 99 20.40 -19.27 1.45
N THR A 100 21.56 -19.15 2.09
CA THR A 100 21.68 -19.30 3.54
C THR A 100 21.60 -17.92 4.19
N LEU A 101 20.54 -17.68 4.95
CA LEU A 101 20.37 -16.45 5.72
C LEU A 101 21.30 -16.43 6.94
N GLU A 102 21.85 -15.28 7.28
CA GLU A 102 22.70 -15.11 8.48
C GLU A 102 21.86 -15.20 9.78
N PRO A 103 22.46 -15.46 10.96
CA PRO A 103 21.71 -15.66 12.20
C PRO A 103 20.76 -14.51 12.59
N ASN A 104 21.18 -13.26 12.36
CA ASN A 104 20.37 -12.07 12.59
C ASN A 104 19.15 -12.02 11.66
N GLU A 105 19.35 -12.27 10.36
CA GLU A 105 18.29 -12.29 9.34
C GLU A 105 17.28 -13.39 9.66
N ARG A 106 17.74 -14.61 9.97
CA ARG A 106 16.87 -15.70 10.40
C ARG A 106 16.02 -15.32 11.62
N ALA A 107 16.60 -14.61 12.58
CA ALA A 107 15.87 -14.16 13.77
C ALA A 107 14.81 -13.08 13.45
N GLU A 108 15.04 -12.23 12.46
CA GLU A 108 14.02 -11.28 11.98
C GLU A 108 12.85 -11.99 11.30
N PHE A 109 13.16 -12.87 10.33
CA PHE A 109 12.14 -13.67 9.65
C PHE A 109 11.34 -14.54 10.63
N ALA A 110 12.01 -15.15 11.62
CA ALA A 110 11.36 -15.94 12.65
C ALA A 110 10.39 -15.10 13.49
N ARG A 111 10.80 -13.90 13.95
CA ARG A 111 9.92 -13.00 14.70
C ARG A 111 8.68 -12.59 13.90
N ASP A 112 8.87 -12.18 12.65
CA ASP A 112 7.76 -11.73 11.80
C ASP A 112 6.83 -12.91 11.45
N THR A 113 7.38 -14.13 11.29
CA THR A 113 6.62 -15.38 11.12
C THR A 113 5.79 -15.72 12.35
N GLU A 114 6.38 -15.66 13.54
CA GLU A 114 5.68 -15.92 14.79
C GLU A 114 4.57 -14.90 15.04
N ALA A 115 4.83 -13.62 14.76
CA ALA A 115 3.82 -12.56 14.88
C ALA A 115 2.63 -12.79 13.93
N ALA A 116 2.89 -13.13 12.66
CA ALA A 116 1.84 -13.44 11.70
C ALA A 116 1.04 -14.70 12.11
N ARG A 117 1.73 -15.74 12.58
CA ARG A 117 1.10 -16.97 13.08
C ARG A 117 0.23 -16.72 14.30
N ALA A 118 0.71 -15.94 15.26
CA ALA A 118 -0.06 -15.58 16.45
C ALA A 118 -1.32 -14.76 16.12
N ALA A 119 -1.24 -13.86 15.13
CA ALA A 119 -2.37 -13.03 14.72
C ALA A 119 -3.45 -13.81 13.93
N LEU A 120 -3.06 -14.83 13.17
CA LEU A 120 -3.98 -15.61 12.32
C LEU A 120 -4.50 -16.88 13.00
N GLY A 121 -3.74 -17.44 13.94
CA GLY A 121 -3.88 -18.83 14.34
C GLY A 121 -3.31 -19.79 13.30
N GLU A 122 -3.03 -21.03 13.73
CA GLU A 122 -2.22 -22.00 12.97
C GLU A 122 -2.80 -22.33 11.58
N ALA A 123 -4.11 -22.59 11.49
CA ALA A 123 -4.72 -23.04 10.24
C ALA A 123 -4.72 -21.93 9.17
N ALA A 124 -5.09 -20.71 9.54
CA ALA A 124 -5.12 -19.57 8.62
C ALA A 124 -3.70 -19.13 8.22
N PHE A 125 -2.75 -19.20 9.17
CA PHE A 125 -1.34 -19.00 8.88
C PHE A 125 -0.81 -20.03 7.86
N ALA A 126 -1.03 -21.32 8.10
CA ALA A 126 -0.53 -22.38 7.22
C ALA A 126 -1.09 -22.25 5.79
N ALA A 127 -2.38 -21.89 5.65
CA ALA A 127 -2.99 -21.65 4.36
C ALA A 127 -2.35 -20.45 3.63
N ALA A 128 -2.21 -19.31 4.31
CA ALA A 128 -1.60 -18.10 3.74
C ALA A 128 -0.12 -18.30 3.39
N TRP A 129 0.62 -19.01 4.25
CA TRP A 129 2.02 -19.37 4.01
C TRP A 129 2.17 -20.24 2.77
N GLN A 130 1.34 -21.29 2.66
CA GLN A 130 1.39 -22.20 1.52
C GLN A 130 1.01 -21.51 0.22
N GLU A 131 -0.01 -20.64 0.26
CA GLU A 131 -0.37 -19.80 -0.88
C GLU A 131 0.81 -18.95 -1.34
N GLY A 132 1.50 -18.30 -0.40
CA GLY A 132 2.73 -17.55 -0.64
C GLY A 132 3.85 -18.39 -1.26
N ARG A 133 4.11 -19.59 -0.72
CA ARG A 133 5.14 -20.51 -1.24
C ARG A 133 4.89 -20.95 -2.67
N THR A 134 3.62 -21.10 -3.07
CA THR A 134 3.23 -21.53 -4.42
C THR A 134 2.96 -20.38 -5.39
N CYS A 135 2.96 -19.13 -4.89
CA CYS A 135 2.73 -17.95 -5.68
C CYS A 135 3.89 -17.72 -6.66
N PRO A 136 3.62 -17.43 -7.95
CA PRO A 136 4.67 -17.00 -8.87
C PRO A 136 5.42 -15.77 -8.33
N LEU A 137 6.75 -15.76 -8.49
CA LEU A 137 7.59 -14.71 -7.91
C LEU A 137 7.16 -13.30 -8.34
N ASP A 138 6.80 -13.11 -9.61
CA ASP A 138 6.37 -11.79 -10.12
C ASP A 138 5.08 -11.30 -9.46
N GLU A 139 4.17 -12.21 -9.12
CA GLU A 139 2.93 -11.89 -8.40
C GLU A 139 3.22 -11.55 -6.94
N ALA A 140 4.12 -12.29 -6.28
CA ALA A 140 4.56 -11.97 -4.93
C ALA A 140 5.27 -10.61 -4.85
N ILE A 141 6.09 -10.28 -5.86
CA ILE A 141 6.74 -8.96 -5.99
C ILE A 141 5.69 -7.87 -6.20
N ALA A 142 4.73 -8.08 -7.11
CA ALA A 142 3.67 -7.11 -7.38
C ALA A 142 2.81 -6.83 -6.13
N ASP A 143 2.46 -7.88 -5.36
CA ASP A 143 1.78 -7.72 -4.08
C ASP A 143 2.65 -6.90 -3.11
N ALA A 144 3.91 -7.29 -2.89
CA ALA A 144 4.82 -6.60 -1.99
C ALA A 144 5.00 -5.11 -2.35
N LEU A 145 5.02 -4.76 -3.64
CA LEU A 145 5.11 -3.38 -4.12
C LEU A 145 3.88 -2.51 -3.81
N THR A 146 2.80 -3.09 -3.27
CA THR A 146 1.64 -2.34 -2.81
C THR A 146 1.52 -2.29 -1.28
N VAL A 147 2.47 -2.87 -0.53
CA VAL A 147 2.54 -2.71 0.94
C VAL A 147 2.78 -1.25 1.31
N GLY A 148 1.95 -0.70 2.19
CA GLY A 148 2.09 0.67 2.70
C GLY A 148 1.75 1.79 1.72
N LEU A 149 1.49 1.46 0.46
CA LEU A 149 0.55 2.23 -0.31
C LEU A 149 -0.79 1.96 0.35
N ALA A 150 -1.43 2.97 0.93
CA ALA A 150 -2.81 2.85 1.32
C ALA A 150 -3.53 2.12 0.19
N ALA A 151 -4.28 1.06 0.51
CA ALA A 151 -5.24 0.53 -0.43
C ALA A 151 -5.98 1.76 -0.99
N ALA A 152 -5.80 2.06 -2.28
CA ALA A 152 -6.99 2.45 -3.02
C ALA A 152 -7.97 1.34 -2.64
N PRO A 153 -9.09 1.66 -1.97
CA PRO A 153 -9.99 0.63 -1.53
C PRO A 153 -10.21 -0.24 -2.76
N ALA A 154 -9.98 -1.56 -2.62
CA ALA A 154 -10.54 -2.48 -3.58
C ALA A 154 -11.99 -1.99 -3.79
N PRO A 155 -12.43 -1.73 -5.05
CA PRO A 155 -13.82 -1.35 -5.25
C PRO A 155 -14.63 -2.38 -4.45
N PRO A 156 -15.42 -1.95 -3.46
CA PRO A 156 -16.10 -2.90 -2.59
C PRO A 156 -16.85 -3.89 -3.48
N PRO A 157 -16.93 -5.18 -3.08
CA PRO A 157 -17.66 -6.16 -3.85
C PRO A 157 -19.01 -5.54 -4.18
N THR A 158 -19.30 -5.46 -5.48
CA THR A 158 -20.50 -4.87 -6.06
C THR A 158 -21.70 -5.19 -5.20
N THR A 159 -22.07 -4.23 -4.34
CA THR A 159 -23.26 -4.30 -3.50
C THR A 159 -24.28 -3.40 -4.17
N PRO A 160 -25.55 -3.83 -4.32
CA PRO A 160 -26.48 -3.27 -5.30
C PRO A 160 -26.79 -1.79 -5.02
N PRO A 161 -27.23 -1.03 -6.04
CA PRO A 161 -27.59 0.37 -5.87
C PRO A 161 -28.79 0.50 -4.93
N GLY A 162 -28.65 1.21 -3.82
CA GLY A 162 -29.78 1.43 -2.91
C GLY A 162 -29.53 2.08 -1.55
N GLU A 163 -28.29 2.22 -1.07
CA GLU A 163 -28.07 2.89 0.23
C GLU A 163 -27.91 4.41 0.08
N LYS A 164 -28.80 5.12 0.77
CA LYS A 164 -28.93 6.57 0.78
C LYS A 164 -27.60 7.22 1.21
N LEU A 165 -27.23 8.32 0.55
CA LEU A 165 -26.09 9.15 0.94
C LEU A 165 -26.10 9.42 2.45
N SER A 166 -24.93 9.38 3.08
CA SER A 166 -24.81 9.73 4.50
C SER A 166 -25.23 11.19 4.73
N PRO A 167 -25.66 11.58 5.95
CA PRO A 167 -26.05 12.96 6.24
C PRO A 167 -25.00 13.99 5.84
N ARG A 168 -23.71 13.65 6.01
CA ARG A 168 -22.60 14.52 5.65
C ARG A 168 -22.40 14.66 4.14
N GLU A 169 -22.70 13.62 3.38
CA GLU A 169 -22.65 13.66 1.91
C GLU A 169 -23.85 14.40 1.32
N VAL A 170 -25.02 14.34 1.96
CA VAL A 170 -26.19 15.16 1.58
C VAL A 170 -25.90 16.64 1.79
N GLU A 171 -25.27 17.03 2.90
CA GLU A 171 -24.82 18.41 3.14
C GLU A 171 -23.85 18.91 2.05
N VAL A 172 -22.86 18.10 1.70
CA VAL A 172 -21.91 18.42 0.62
C VAL A 172 -22.62 18.49 -0.73
N LEU A 173 -23.54 17.57 -1.03
CA LEU A 173 -24.30 17.55 -2.28
C LEU A 173 -25.19 18.80 -2.44
N ARG A 174 -25.81 19.28 -1.36
CA ARG A 174 -26.53 20.57 -1.36
C ARG A 174 -25.64 21.74 -1.74
N LEU A 175 -24.45 21.81 -1.17
CA LEU A 175 -23.50 22.88 -1.50
C LEU A 175 -22.99 22.79 -2.94
N ILE A 176 -22.88 21.58 -3.50
CA ILE A 176 -22.59 21.38 -4.92
C ILE A 176 -23.75 21.89 -5.79
N VAL A 177 -25.00 21.63 -5.41
CA VAL A 177 -26.20 22.16 -6.08
C VAL A 177 -26.25 23.70 -6.02
N GLU A 178 -25.79 24.30 -4.93
CA GLU A 178 -25.63 25.75 -4.78
C GLU A 178 -24.46 26.33 -5.62
N GLY A 179 -23.69 25.50 -6.33
CA GLY A 179 -22.58 25.92 -7.18
C GLY A 179 -21.27 26.19 -6.43
N ARG A 180 -21.14 25.80 -5.16
CA ARG A 180 -19.96 26.06 -4.33
C ARG A 180 -18.74 25.28 -4.79
N SER A 181 -17.57 25.92 -4.73
CA SER A 181 -16.28 25.27 -4.92
C SER A 181 -15.87 24.44 -3.69
N ASP A 182 -14.96 23.47 -3.85
CA ASP A 182 -14.46 22.63 -2.75
C ASP A 182 -13.89 23.47 -1.59
N ARG A 183 -13.32 24.65 -1.91
CA ARG A 183 -12.83 25.60 -0.92
C ARG A 183 -13.97 26.23 -0.12
N GLU A 184 -15.02 26.71 -0.79
CA GLU A 184 -16.19 27.27 -0.10
C GLU A 184 -16.98 26.21 0.69
N ILE A 185 -17.03 24.98 0.19
CA ILE A 185 -17.59 23.83 0.91
C ILE A 185 -16.79 23.58 2.19
N ALA A 186 -15.46 23.58 2.08
CA ALA A 186 -14.58 23.39 3.21
C ALA A 186 -14.76 24.49 4.28
N ASP A 187 -14.83 25.75 3.86
CA ASP A 187 -15.03 26.90 4.74
C ASP A 187 -16.39 26.83 5.46
N ARG A 188 -17.45 26.41 4.75
CA ARG A 188 -18.82 26.34 5.31
C ARG A 188 -19.05 25.14 6.21
N LEU A 189 -18.30 24.06 6.02
CA LEU A 189 -18.37 22.83 6.80
C LEU A 189 -17.29 22.74 7.88
N SER A 190 -16.44 23.77 8.02
CA SER A 190 -15.29 23.84 8.94
C SER A 190 -14.33 22.64 8.79
N ILE A 191 -14.03 22.26 7.55
CA ILE A 191 -13.10 21.16 7.21
C ILE A 191 -11.98 21.66 6.29
N SER A 192 -10.98 20.82 6.02
CA SER A 192 -9.92 21.18 5.07
C SER A 192 -10.41 21.10 3.60
N PRO A 193 -9.87 21.92 2.67
CA PRO A 193 -10.18 21.82 1.24
C PRO A 193 -9.95 20.41 0.66
N ARG A 194 -8.91 19.71 1.13
CA ARG A 194 -8.61 18.33 0.71
C ARG A 194 -9.70 17.35 1.16
N THR A 195 -10.24 17.54 2.37
CA THR A 195 -11.35 16.75 2.90
C THR A 195 -12.64 16.99 2.11
N ALA A 196 -12.91 18.24 1.71
CA ALA A 196 -14.04 18.57 0.84
C ALA A 196 -13.92 17.90 -0.53
N SER A 197 -12.75 17.97 -1.18
CA SER A 197 -12.52 17.27 -2.46
C SER A 197 -12.69 15.75 -2.35
N HIS A 198 -12.26 15.14 -1.24
CA HIS A 198 -12.52 13.73 -0.99
C HIS A 198 -14.02 13.42 -0.86
N HIS A 199 -14.79 14.25 -0.16
CA HIS A 199 -16.26 14.07 -0.08
C HIS A 199 -16.93 14.21 -1.45
N VAL A 200 -16.51 15.18 -2.26
CA VAL A 200 -17.03 15.37 -3.62
C VAL A 200 -16.75 14.12 -4.47
N ALA A 201 -15.51 13.61 -4.48
CA ALA A 201 -15.15 12.41 -5.24
C ALA A 201 -15.95 11.17 -4.81
N ALA A 202 -16.17 10.99 -3.50
CA ALA A 202 -16.97 9.90 -2.96
C ALA A 202 -18.44 9.99 -3.42
N ILE A 203 -19.02 11.19 -3.45
CA ILE A 203 -20.38 11.43 -3.92
C ILE A 203 -20.52 11.13 -5.41
N LEU A 204 -19.58 11.57 -6.25
CA LEU A 204 -19.58 11.28 -7.69
C LEU A 204 -19.60 9.77 -7.96
N SER A 205 -18.72 9.05 -7.27
CA SER A 205 -18.64 7.58 -7.35
C SER A 205 -19.95 6.91 -6.92
N ARG A 206 -20.54 7.34 -5.78
CA ARG A 206 -21.79 6.76 -5.27
C ARG A 206 -23.01 7.06 -6.14
N LEU A 207 -23.04 8.23 -6.77
CA LEU A 207 -24.11 8.61 -7.70
C LEU A 207 -23.91 8.03 -9.11
N GLY A 208 -22.74 7.42 -9.38
CA GLY A 208 -22.40 6.88 -10.70
C GLY A 208 -22.26 7.97 -11.77
N VAL A 209 -21.85 9.18 -11.38
CA VAL A 209 -21.75 10.34 -12.28
C VAL A 209 -20.32 10.85 -12.35
N GLU A 210 -19.90 11.27 -13.53
CA GLU A 210 -18.50 11.59 -13.81
C GLU A 210 -18.12 13.05 -13.49
N SER A 211 -19.07 13.90 -13.12
CA SER A 211 -18.80 15.33 -12.88
C SER A 211 -19.69 15.94 -11.80
N ARG A 212 -19.18 16.98 -11.15
CA ARG A 212 -19.93 17.81 -10.17
C ARG A 212 -21.23 18.36 -10.75
N THR A 213 -21.26 18.71 -12.03
CA THR A 213 -22.45 19.22 -12.73
C THR A 213 -23.48 18.10 -12.93
N ALA A 214 -23.02 16.89 -13.25
CA ALA A 214 -23.88 15.71 -13.34
C ALA A 214 -24.46 15.31 -11.97
N ALA A 215 -23.67 15.41 -10.90
CA ALA A 215 -24.15 15.21 -9.53
C ALA A 215 -25.19 16.25 -9.09
N ALA A 216 -24.97 17.53 -9.38
CA ALA A 216 -25.96 18.59 -9.11
C ALA A 216 -27.29 18.32 -9.86
N THR A 217 -27.19 17.92 -11.13
CA THR A 217 -28.36 17.59 -11.95
C THR A 217 -29.11 16.38 -11.42
N TYR A 218 -28.38 15.35 -10.96
CA TYR A 218 -28.94 14.15 -10.34
C TYR A 218 -29.68 14.51 -9.04
N ALA A 219 -29.07 15.32 -8.18
CA ALA A 219 -29.67 15.73 -6.91
C ALA A 219 -31.01 16.47 -7.09
N VAL A 220 -31.08 17.39 -8.06
CA VAL A 220 -32.31 18.14 -8.39
C VAL A 220 -33.41 17.21 -8.92
N ARG A 221 -33.05 16.25 -9.79
CA ARG A 221 -34.01 15.29 -10.39
C ARG A 221 -34.58 14.31 -9.38
N HIS A 222 -33.82 13.97 -8.34
CA HIS A 222 -34.20 12.99 -7.32
C HIS A 222 -34.63 13.62 -5.98
N HIS A 223 -34.76 14.96 -5.91
CA HIS A 223 -35.10 15.73 -4.71
C HIS A 223 -34.16 15.47 -3.50
N LEU A 224 -32.87 15.29 -3.78
CA LEU A 224 -31.83 15.02 -2.78
C LEU A 224 -31.05 16.26 -2.33
N GLY A 225 -31.56 17.45 -2.66
CA GLY A 225 -31.02 18.78 -2.30
C GLY A 225 -32.04 19.57 -1.52
#